data_AF-A0A815HS76-F1
#
_entry.id   AF-A0A815HS76-F1
#
_cell.length_a   1.000
_cell.length_b   1.000
_cell.length_c   1.000
_cell.angle_alpha   90.00
_cell.angle_beta   90.00
_cell.angle_gamma   90.00
#
_symmetry.space_group_name_H-M   'P 1'
#
loop_
_entity.id
_entity.type
_entity.pdbx_description
1 polymer ?
#
loop_
_entity_poly.entity_id
_entity_poly.type
_entity_poly.pdbx_seq_one_letter_code
_entity_poly.pdbx_strand_id
1 'polypeptide(L)'
;MFSAALIDDKVWLGDILSSKNKSALDALNITHILSVLGWKPKYDKIDKRIRKYVIAADDDTTDLLPEFEPCYEFIDQAVKNNCNVLIHCQAGISRSATIAASYLMKKYDLTFADALKRLQSKR
;
A
#
# COMPACT_ATOMS: atom_id res chain seq x y z
N MET A 1 -11.34 1.42 13.51
CA MET A 1 -11.69 0.08 12.98
C MET A 1 -10.67 -0.26 11.90
N PHE A 2 -10.25 -1.52 11.78
CA PHE A 2 -9.35 -1.95 10.69
C PHE A 2 -10.18 -2.15 9.42
N SER A 3 -9.77 -1.55 8.30
CA SER A 3 -10.56 -1.47 7.05
C SER A 3 -9.77 -1.89 5.81
N ALA A 4 -8.57 -2.45 6.00
CA ALA A 4 -7.73 -2.87 4.88
C ALA A 4 -8.26 -4.16 4.23
N ALA A 5 -8.18 -4.22 2.91
CA ALA A 5 -8.57 -5.37 2.10
C ALA A 5 -7.35 -6.06 1.49
N LEU A 6 -7.39 -7.39 1.40
CA LEU A 6 -6.40 -8.17 0.68
C LEU A 6 -6.67 -8.05 -0.84
N ILE A 7 -5.79 -7.35 -1.55
CA ILE A 7 -5.95 -7.06 -2.98
C ILE A 7 -5.18 -8.03 -3.88
N ASP A 8 -4.12 -8.61 -3.33
CA ASP A 8 -3.28 -9.62 -3.96
C ASP A 8 -2.64 -10.49 -2.89
N ASP A 9 -2.03 -11.62 -3.28
CA ASP A 9 -1.34 -12.49 -2.32
C ASP A 9 -0.35 -11.67 -1.46
N LYS A 10 -0.60 -11.65 -0.14
CA LYS A 10 0.15 -10.90 0.88
C LYS A 10 0.12 -9.36 0.77
N VAL A 11 -0.62 -8.78 -0.15
CA VAL A 11 -0.71 -7.32 -0.35
C VAL A 11 -2.07 -6.80 0.11
N TRP A 12 -2.02 -5.89 1.08
CA TRP A 12 -3.18 -5.25 1.68
C TRP A 12 -3.27 -3.79 1.26
N LEU A 13 -4.49 -3.29 1.02
CA LEU A 13 -4.77 -1.88 0.74
C LEU A 13 -5.69 -1.33 1.83
N GLY A 14 -5.28 -0.25 2.49
CA GLY A 14 -6.03 0.33 3.60
C GLY A 14 -5.88 1.83 3.78
N ASP A 15 -6.37 2.32 4.91
CA ASP A 15 -6.32 3.71 5.34
C ASP A 15 -5.28 3.95 6.45
N ILE A 16 -5.14 5.20 6.90
CA ILE A 16 -4.21 5.56 7.97
C ILE A 16 -4.59 4.96 9.33
N LEU A 17 -5.85 4.63 9.56
CA LEU A 17 -6.30 4.01 10.80
C LEU A 17 -5.83 2.55 10.85
N SER A 18 -5.87 1.87 9.71
CA SER A 18 -5.38 0.51 9.52
C SER A 18 -3.87 0.43 9.76
N SER A 19 -3.10 1.42 9.29
CA SER A 19 -1.65 1.46 9.52
C SER A 19 -1.24 1.77 10.97
N LYS A 20 -2.18 2.25 11.80
CA LYS A 20 -1.99 2.49 13.24
C LYS A 20 -2.53 1.38 14.14
N ASN A 21 -3.28 0.42 13.59
CA ASN A 21 -3.86 -0.67 14.36
C ASN A 21 -2.85 -1.80 14.57
N LYS A 22 -1.97 -1.65 15.57
CA LYS A 22 -0.91 -2.61 15.87
C LYS A 22 -1.42 -4.05 16.02
N SER A 23 -2.50 -4.26 16.78
CA SER A 23 -3.07 -5.59 17.00
C SER A 23 -3.52 -6.26 15.70
N ALA A 24 -4.17 -5.53 14.79
CA ALA A 24 -4.57 -6.07 13.50
C ALA A 24 -3.35 -6.33 12.59
N LEU A 25 -2.37 -5.43 12.57
CA LEU A 25 -1.15 -5.61 11.81
C LEU A 25 -0.33 -6.82 12.31
N ASP A 26 -0.31 -7.07 13.63
CA ASP A 26 0.33 -8.23 14.24
C ASP A 26 -0.42 -9.51 13.86
N ALA A 27 -1.74 -9.53 14.01
CA ALA A 27 -2.59 -10.69 13.66
C ALA A 27 -2.50 -11.08 12.19
N LEU A 28 -2.30 -10.10 11.30
CA LEU A 28 -2.12 -10.31 9.87
C LEU A 28 -0.65 -10.51 9.46
N ASN A 29 0.29 -10.57 10.40
CA ASN A 29 1.73 -10.68 10.13
C ASN A 29 2.24 -9.64 9.12
N ILE A 30 1.68 -8.43 9.13
CA ILE A 30 2.13 -7.33 8.28
C ILE A 30 3.47 -6.85 8.82
N THR A 31 4.52 -7.04 8.04
CA THR A 31 5.90 -6.65 8.38
C THR A 31 6.38 -5.43 7.61
N HIS A 32 5.73 -5.13 6.47
CA HIS A 32 6.09 -4.03 5.59
C HIS A 32 4.93 -3.05 5.43
N ILE A 33 5.22 -1.74 5.49
CA ILE A 33 4.22 -0.69 5.30
C ILE A 33 4.71 0.34 4.28
N LEU A 34 3.92 0.54 3.23
CA LEU A 34 4.09 1.59 2.23
C LEU A 34 3.08 2.71 2.51
N SER A 35 3.58 3.86 2.97
CA SER A 35 2.77 5.04 3.27
C SER A 35 2.85 6.05 2.12
N VAL A 36 1.72 6.37 1.49
CA VAL A 36 1.60 7.42 0.47
C VAL A 36 0.81 8.59 1.05
N LEU A 37 1.50 9.58 1.58
CA LEU A 37 0.92 10.66 2.39
C LEU A 37 1.59 12.00 2.08
N GLY A 38 0.91 13.12 2.30
CA GLY A 38 1.52 14.45 2.14
C GLY A 38 2.55 14.79 3.22
N TRP A 39 2.78 13.89 4.16
CA TRP A 39 3.71 14.03 5.27
C TRP A 39 4.27 12.68 5.69
N LYS A 40 5.41 12.69 6.39
CA LYS A 40 5.97 11.49 6.99
C LYS A 40 5.31 11.23 8.37
N PRO A 41 4.48 10.18 8.53
CA PRO A 41 3.87 9.88 9.82
C PRO A 41 4.92 9.41 10.84
N LYS A 42 4.67 9.70 12.11
CA LYS A 42 5.46 9.21 13.23
C LYS A 42 4.85 7.90 13.74
N TYR A 43 5.68 6.89 13.91
CA TYR A 43 5.32 5.60 14.50
C TYR A 43 6.10 5.37 15.79
N ASP A 44 5.61 4.47 16.63
CA ASP A 44 6.30 4.04 17.84
C ASP A 44 7.67 3.40 17.48
N LYS A 45 8.71 3.74 18.24
CA LYS A 45 10.08 3.21 18.04
C LYS A 45 10.17 1.71 18.29
N ILE A 46 9.23 1.14 19.07
CA ILE A 46 9.18 -0.30 19.31
C ILE A 46 8.63 -1.08 18.11
N ASP A 47 7.93 -0.40 17.18
CA ASP A 47 7.44 -1.03 15.96
C ASP A 47 8.59 -1.21 14.95
N LYS A 48 9.00 -2.46 14.76
CA LYS A 48 10.13 -2.85 13.91
C LYS A 48 9.74 -3.11 12.45
N ARG A 49 8.51 -2.81 12.06
CA ARG A 49 8.07 -2.94 10.65
C ARG A 49 8.96 -2.12 9.72
N ILE A 50 9.25 -2.69 8.56
CA ILE A 50 10.00 -2.02 7.50
C ILE A 50 9.06 -1.06 6.78
N ARG A 51 9.48 0.19 6.57
CA ARG A 51 8.60 1.26 6.09
C ARG A 51 9.20 1.99 4.90
N LYS A 52 8.41 2.16 3.84
CA LYS A 52 8.68 3.06 2.73
C LYS A 52 7.68 4.21 2.76
N TYR A 53 8.15 5.40 2.43
CA TYR A 53 7.35 6.62 2.42
C TYR A 53 7.40 7.24 1.03
N VAL A 54 6.24 7.54 0.49
CA VAL A 54 6.06 8.40 -0.68
C VAL A 54 5.38 9.66 -0.19
N ILE A 55 6.07 10.80 -0.33
CA ILE A 55 5.54 12.10 0.10
C ILE A 55 4.77 12.71 -1.07
N ALA A 56 3.45 12.62 -1.00
CA ALA A 56 2.55 13.01 -2.09
C ALA A 56 1.25 13.61 -1.55
N ALA A 57 0.90 14.79 -2.04
CA ALA A 57 -0.41 15.40 -1.81
C ALA A 57 -1.50 14.63 -2.57
N ASP A 58 -2.76 14.80 -2.13
CA ASP A 58 -3.93 14.13 -2.74
C ASP A 58 -4.64 15.11 -3.66
N ASP A 59 -3.96 15.51 -4.72
CA ASP A 59 -4.46 16.43 -5.73
C ASP A 59 -4.05 15.95 -7.13
N ASP A 60 -4.63 16.58 -8.14
CA ASP A 60 -4.41 16.30 -9.56
C ASP A 60 -3.08 16.85 -10.10
N THR A 61 -2.34 17.62 -9.28
CA THR A 61 -1.05 18.20 -9.65
C THR A 61 0.15 17.34 -9.25
N THR A 62 -0.07 16.38 -8.34
CA THR A 62 0.99 15.51 -7.81
C THR A 62 1.25 14.33 -8.75
N ASP A 63 2.47 14.27 -9.31
CA ASP A 63 2.91 13.16 -10.15
C ASP A 63 3.41 11.98 -9.31
N LEU A 64 2.74 10.83 -9.43
CA LEU A 64 3.12 9.56 -8.79
C LEU A 64 3.88 8.61 -9.73
N LEU A 65 3.99 8.91 -11.03
CA LEU A 65 4.66 8.03 -11.99
C LEU A 65 6.10 7.68 -11.58
N PRO A 66 6.93 8.63 -11.09
CA PRO A 66 8.30 8.32 -10.66
C PRO A 66 8.35 7.31 -9.50
N GLU A 67 7.26 7.19 -8.74
CA GLU A 67 7.16 6.34 -7.56
C GLU A 67 6.68 4.92 -7.88
N PHE A 68 6.25 4.64 -9.11
CA PHE A 68 5.73 3.33 -9.49
C PHE A 68 6.79 2.25 -9.39
N GLU A 69 7.96 2.45 -10.01
CA GLU A 69 9.05 1.47 -9.96
C GLU A 69 9.57 1.24 -8.54
N PRO A 70 9.91 2.29 -7.77
CA PRO A 70 10.44 2.10 -6.41
C PRO A 70 9.40 1.52 -5.44
N CYS A 71 8.10 1.75 -5.66
CA CYS A 71 7.04 1.11 -4.87
C CYS A 71 6.84 -0.35 -5.26
N TYR A 72 6.87 -0.65 -6.56
CA TYR A 72 6.79 -2.02 -7.06
C TYR A 72 7.91 -2.88 -6.45
N GLU A 73 9.16 -2.43 -6.51
CA GLU A 73 10.31 -3.16 -5.96
C GLU A 73 10.14 -3.42 -4.45
N PHE A 74 9.70 -2.43 -3.68
CA PHE A 74 9.46 -2.58 -2.25
C PHE A 74 8.39 -3.65 -1.94
N ILE A 75 7.28 -3.62 -2.67
CA ILE A 75 6.18 -4.57 -2.48
C ILE A 75 6.62 -5.97 -2.92
N ASP A 76 7.20 -6.08 -4.12
CA ASP A 76 7.58 -7.34 -4.74
C ASP A 76 8.69 -8.07 -3.95
N GLN A 77 9.69 -7.36 -3.47
CA GLN A 77 10.73 -7.93 -2.60
C GLN A 77 10.15 -8.48 -1.29
N ALA A 78 9.24 -7.75 -0.64
CA ALA A 78 8.58 -8.22 0.57
C ALA A 78 7.74 -9.48 0.31
N VAL A 79 6.93 -9.47 -0.75
CA VAL A 79 6.10 -10.64 -1.14
C VAL A 79 6.97 -11.85 -1.46
N LYS A 80 8.06 -11.70 -2.22
CA LYS A 80 9.03 -12.77 -2.52
C LYS A 80 9.69 -13.34 -1.26
N ASN A 81 9.90 -12.51 -0.26
CA ASN A 81 10.40 -12.92 1.06
C ASN A 81 9.27 -13.40 2.00
N ASN A 82 8.14 -13.82 1.44
CA ASN A 82 6.98 -14.37 2.15
C ASN A 82 6.35 -13.42 3.20
N CYS A 83 6.60 -12.11 3.08
CA CYS A 83 6.12 -11.09 4.01
C CYS A 83 4.81 -10.43 3.56
N ASN A 84 3.98 -10.00 4.51
CA ASN A 84 2.77 -9.25 4.23
C ASN A 84 3.04 -7.73 4.22
N VAL A 85 2.47 -7.05 3.22
CA VAL A 85 2.65 -5.62 2.95
C VAL A 85 1.32 -4.90 3.09
N LEU A 86 1.30 -3.77 3.80
CA LEU A 86 0.19 -2.82 3.77
C LEU A 86 0.57 -1.59 2.96
N ILE A 87 -0.18 -1.33 1.89
CA ILE A 87 -0.19 -0.07 1.15
C ILE A 87 -1.32 0.79 1.72
N HIS A 88 -1.02 2.03 2.12
CA HIS A 88 -2.06 2.92 2.59
C HIS A 88 -1.78 4.39 2.26
N CYS A 89 -2.86 5.16 2.18
CA CYS A 89 -2.81 6.63 2.23
C CYS A 89 -3.65 7.11 3.42
N GLN A 90 -4.24 8.30 3.32
CA GLN A 90 -5.12 8.81 4.37
C GLN A 90 -6.44 8.05 4.44
N ALA A 91 -7.20 8.03 3.34
CA ALA A 91 -8.50 7.37 3.25
C ALA A 91 -8.44 5.97 2.60
N GLY A 92 -7.32 5.62 1.99
CA GLY A 92 -7.18 4.38 1.23
C GLY A 92 -7.84 4.40 -0.15
N ILE A 93 -8.27 5.55 -0.68
CA ILE A 93 -9.14 5.63 -1.88
C ILE A 93 -8.38 6.08 -3.14
N SER A 94 -7.53 7.09 -3.02
CA SER A 94 -6.84 7.74 -4.16
C SER A 94 -5.40 7.23 -4.29
N ARG A 95 -4.41 7.98 -3.77
CA ARG A 95 -2.96 7.69 -3.83
C ARG A 95 -2.56 6.21 -3.64
N SER A 96 -3.02 5.58 -2.56
CA SER A 96 -2.67 4.18 -2.28
C SER A 96 -3.32 3.20 -3.25
N ALA A 97 -4.53 3.50 -3.73
CA ALA A 97 -5.18 2.70 -4.76
C ALA A 97 -4.45 2.87 -6.11
N THR A 98 -3.95 4.06 -6.42
CA THR A 98 -3.10 4.31 -7.61
C THR A 98 -1.83 3.46 -7.58
N ILE A 99 -1.11 3.43 -6.46
CA ILE A 99 0.09 2.57 -6.31
C ILE A 99 -0.28 1.09 -6.34
N ALA A 100 -1.39 0.69 -5.73
CA ALA A 100 -1.87 -0.69 -5.78
C ALA A 100 -2.23 -1.12 -7.22
N ALA A 101 -2.86 -0.23 -7.99
CA ALA A 101 -3.21 -0.49 -9.38
C ALA A 101 -1.95 -0.62 -10.22
N SER A 102 -0.98 0.30 -10.09
CA SER A 102 0.28 0.21 -10.84
C SER A 102 1.08 -1.05 -10.50
N TYR A 103 1.07 -1.48 -9.24
CA TYR A 103 1.65 -2.77 -8.83
C TYR A 103 0.99 -3.95 -9.55
N LEU A 104 -0.36 -4.02 -9.55
CA LEU A 104 -1.10 -5.10 -10.22
C LEU A 104 -0.89 -5.10 -11.73
N MET A 105 -0.91 -3.92 -12.36
CA MET A 105 -0.60 -3.74 -13.79
C MET A 105 0.76 -4.33 -14.11
N LYS A 106 1.80 -3.94 -13.36
CA LYS A 106 3.17 -4.40 -13.62
C LYS A 106 3.37 -5.88 -13.32
N LYS A 107 2.83 -6.39 -12.21
CA LYS A 107 3.03 -7.79 -11.79
C LYS A 107 2.37 -8.80 -12.73
N TYR A 108 1.20 -8.45 -13.26
CA TYR A 108 0.35 -9.36 -14.02
C TYR A 108 0.16 -8.96 -15.48
N ASP A 109 0.91 -7.96 -15.95
CA ASP A 109 0.77 -7.38 -17.29
C ASP A 109 -0.69 -6.97 -17.61
N LEU A 110 -1.34 -6.34 -16.63
CA LEU A 110 -2.75 -5.94 -16.74
C LEU A 110 -2.89 -4.54 -17.33
N THR A 111 -3.97 -4.35 -18.08
CA THR A 111 -4.44 -3.01 -18.40
C THR A 111 -4.89 -2.28 -17.12
N PHE A 112 -4.93 -0.94 -17.16
CA PHE A 112 -5.48 -0.15 -16.05
C PHE A 112 -6.92 -0.57 -15.70
N ALA A 113 -7.75 -0.84 -16.72
CA ALA A 113 -9.14 -1.25 -16.51
C ALA A 113 -9.24 -2.58 -15.75
N ASP A 114 -8.40 -3.55 -16.10
CA ASP A 114 -8.37 -4.86 -15.43
C ASP A 114 -7.84 -4.78 -14.00
N ALA A 115 -6.78 -3.98 -13.78
CA ALA A 115 -6.24 -3.74 -12.45
C ALA A 115 -7.27 -3.05 -11.54
N LEU A 116 -7.97 -2.04 -12.05
CA LEU A 116 -9.02 -1.33 -11.32
C LEU A 116 -10.19 -2.25 -10.98
N LYS A 117 -10.66 -3.04 -11.94
CA LYS A 117 -11.72 -4.03 -11.73
C LYS A 117 -11.33 -5.05 -10.65
N ARG A 118 -10.06 -5.49 -10.64
CA ARG A 118 -9.54 -6.39 -9.61
C ARG A 118 -9.54 -5.73 -8.23
N LEU A 119 -9.12 -4.48 -8.11
CA LEU A 119 -9.17 -3.73 -6.85
C LEU A 119 -10.60 -3.56 -6.32
N GLN A 120 -11.53 -3.17 -7.19
CA GLN A 120 -12.94 -2.98 -6.85
C GLN A 120 -13.63 -4.29 -6.46
N SER A 121 -13.21 -5.44 -7.00
CA SER A 121 -13.75 -6.73 -6.56
C SER A 121 -13.40 -7.10 -5.11
N LYS A 122 -12.46 -6.37 -4.49
CA LYS A 122 -11.96 -6.61 -3.14
C LYS A 122 -12.36 -5.52 -2.14
N ARG A 123 -12.98 -4.41 -2.59
CA ARG A 123 -13.34 -3.26 -1.75
C ARG A 123 -14.72 -2.71 -2.09
#